data_AF-A0A662HTP8-F1
#
_entry.id   AF-A0A662HTP8-F1
#
_cell.length_a   1.000
_cell.length_b   1.000
_cell.length_c   1.000
_cell.angle_alpha   90.00
_cell.angle_beta   90.00
_cell.angle_gamma   90.00
#
_symmetry.space_group_name_H-M   'P 1'
#
loop_
_entity.id
_entity.type
_entity.pdbx_description
1 polymer ?
#
loop_
_entity_poly.entity_id
_entity_poly.type
_entity_poly.pdbx_seq_one_letter_code
_entity_poly.pdbx_strand_id
1 'polypeptide(L)'
;MRIRNKLVIILLLSVFILSSLYSTSTYALPPNYEPPKLNVNVNNVLEHLRKLSSFAPRISGYPQCEEAAKYIAGVLSSYGYNVTLEEFNVTVPYEQHSELVLYTQIGAQVTKAYALLPNTIETSYTDGLEGEVIYVETK
;
A
#
# COMPACT_ATOMS: atom_id res chain seq x y z
N MET A 1 49.25 -38.13 -6.23
CA MET A 1 48.04 -37.31 -5.99
C MET A 1 48.40 -36.14 -5.10
N ARG A 2 48.78 -35.02 -5.71
CA ARG A 2 49.81 -34.11 -5.18
C ARG A 2 49.20 -32.71 -5.09
N ILE A 3 48.79 -32.30 -3.90
CA ILE A 3 48.28 -30.96 -3.50
C ILE A 3 47.01 -30.46 -4.22
N ARG A 4 46.94 -30.44 -5.55
CA ARG A 4 45.78 -29.97 -6.33
C ARG A 4 44.50 -30.73 -5.98
N ASN A 5 44.57 -32.05 -5.84
CA ASN A 5 43.41 -32.87 -5.48
C ASN A 5 42.96 -32.62 -4.03
N LYS A 6 43.89 -32.28 -3.11
CA LYS A 6 43.55 -31.94 -1.73
C LYS A 6 42.82 -30.60 -1.63
N LEU A 7 43.26 -29.60 -2.41
CA LEU A 7 42.60 -28.29 -2.49
C LEU A 7 41.18 -28.39 -3.07
N VAL A 8 40.98 -29.21 -4.11
CA VAL A 8 39.64 -29.45 -4.67
C VAL A 8 38.72 -30.12 -3.66
N ILE A 9 39.23 -31.10 -2.89
CA ILE A 9 38.44 -31.76 -1.84
C ILE A 9 38.06 -30.79 -0.72
N ILE A 10 38.99 -29.92 -0.29
CA ILE A 10 38.72 -28.90 0.73
C ILE A 10 37.67 -27.89 0.22
N LEU A 11 37.76 -27.47 -1.04
CA LEU A 11 36.77 -26.58 -1.65
C LEU A 11 35.38 -27.23 -1.67
N LEU A 12 35.28 -28.50 -2.11
CA LEU A 12 34.00 -29.22 -2.14
C LEU A 12 33.41 -29.41 -0.74
N LEU A 13 34.24 -29.72 0.26
CA LEU A 13 33.81 -29.80 1.66
C LEU A 13 33.33 -28.44 2.18
N SER A 14 34.01 -27.35 1.83
CA SER A 14 33.61 -26.00 2.26
C SER A 14 32.26 -25.57 1.66
N VAL A 15 31.99 -25.90 0.39
CA VAL A 15 30.71 -25.64 -0.27
C VAL A 15 29.59 -26.48 0.36
N PHE A 16 29.88 -27.75 0.67
CA PHE A 16 28.91 -28.62 1.33
C PHE A 16 28.54 -28.10 2.74
N ILE A 17 29.53 -27.69 3.54
CA ILE A 17 29.29 -27.11 4.88
C ILE A 17 28.51 -25.81 4.77
N LEU A 18 28.87 -24.92 3.83
CA LEU A 18 28.17 -23.65 3.63
C LEU A 18 26.70 -23.87 3.22
N SER A 19 26.42 -24.86 2.38
CA SER A 19 25.05 -25.20 1.97
C SER A 19 24.17 -25.71 3.12
N SER A 20 24.74 -26.42 4.10
CA SER A 20 24.00 -26.91 5.26
C SER A 20 23.57 -25.80 6.23
N LEU A 21 24.29 -24.67 6.24
CA LEU A 21 23.98 -23.50 7.07
C LEU A 21 22.82 -22.67 6.49
N TYR A 22 22.52 -22.81 5.19
CA TYR A 22 21.36 -22.18 4.54
C TYR A 22 20.12 -23.08 4.54
N SER A 23 19.94 -23.89 5.59
CA SER A 23 18.69 -24.64 5.78
C SER A 23 17.56 -23.64 6.03
N THR A 24 16.80 -23.30 4.99
CA THR A 24 15.53 -22.61 5.14
C THR A 24 14.57 -23.57 5.83
N SER A 25 14.04 -23.19 6.98
CA SER A 25 12.95 -23.92 7.63
C SER A 25 11.80 -24.07 6.64
N THR A 26 11.62 -25.25 6.05
CA THR A 26 10.40 -25.55 5.33
C THR A 26 9.41 -26.05 6.38
N TYR A 27 8.36 -25.28 6.64
CA TYR A 27 7.25 -25.78 7.42
C TYR A 27 6.53 -26.83 6.57
N ALA A 28 6.83 -28.10 6.81
CA ALA A 28 6.05 -29.19 6.25
C ALA A 28 4.65 -29.10 6.87
N LEU A 29 3.63 -28.85 6.03
CA LEU A 29 2.25 -28.95 6.45
C LEU A 29 1.99 -30.37 6.98
N PRO A 30 1.23 -30.54 8.07
CA PRO A 30 0.95 -31.86 8.61
C PRO A 30 0.29 -32.75 7.53
N PRO A 31 0.51 -34.08 7.56
CA PRO A 31 0.08 -35.01 6.50
C PRO A 31 -1.42 -34.98 6.16
N ASN A 32 -2.24 -34.39 7.03
CA ASN A 32 -3.68 -34.25 6.87
C ASN A 32 -4.14 -32.78 7.08
N TYR A 33 -3.34 -31.81 6.64
CA TYR A 33 -3.78 -30.42 6.62
C TYR A 33 -4.85 -30.24 5.55
N GLU A 34 -6.11 -30.37 5.94
CA GLU A 34 -7.20 -29.81 5.16
C GLU A 34 -7.26 -28.31 5.45
N PRO A 35 -7.11 -27.43 4.44
CA PRO A 35 -7.32 -26.01 4.67
C PRO A 35 -8.74 -25.82 5.20
N PRO A 36 -8.94 -24.93 6.19
CA PRO A 36 -10.27 -24.67 6.71
C PRO A 36 -11.20 -24.34 5.53
N LYS A 37 -12.35 -25.03 5.46
CA LYS A 37 -13.39 -24.67 4.49
C LYS A 37 -13.82 -23.24 4.79
N LEU A 38 -13.33 -22.31 4.00
CA LEU A 38 -13.59 -20.89 4.16
C LEU A 38 -15.05 -20.64 3.74
N ASN A 39 -15.95 -20.59 4.72
CA ASN A 39 -17.33 -20.18 4.47
C ASN A 39 -17.39 -18.65 4.50
N VAL A 40 -17.06 -18.02 3.38
CA VAL A 40 -17.08 -16.57 3.24
C VAL A 40 -18.48 -16.11 2.87
N ASN A 41 -19.10 -15.30 3.72
CA ASN A 41 -20.33 -14.60 3.38
C ASN A 41 -20.00 -13.38 2.50
N VAL A 42 -20.30 -13.48 1.20
CA VAL A 42 -20.06 -12.41 0.21
C VAL A 42 -20.80 -11.11 0.56
N ASN A 43 -21.96 -11.18 1.21
CA ASN A 43 -22.70 -9.98 1.60
C ASN A 43 -21.94 -9.14 2.63
N ASN A 44 -21.28 -9.79 3.59
CA ASN A 44 -20.44 -9.10 4.57
C ASN A 44 -19.25 -8.42 3.87
N VAL A 45 -18.63 -9.10 2.90
CA VAL A 45 -17.53 -8.51 2.11
C VAL A 45 -17.99 -7.24 1.38
N LEU A 46 -19.16 -7.28 0.74
CA LEU A 46 -19.73 -6.13 0.03
C LEU A 46 -20.09 -4.99 0.98
N GLU A 47 -20.56 -5.29 2.19
CA GLU A 47 -20.85 -4.29 3.21
C GLU A 47 -19.58 -3.56 3.67
N HIS A 48 -18.52 -4.31 4.01
CA HIS A 48 -17.23 -3.74 4.37
C HIS A 48 -16.62 -2.94 3.22
N LEU A 49 -16.72 -3.43 1.98
CA LEU A 49 -16.25 -2.72 0.79
C LEU A 49 -16.95 -1.36 0.63
N ARG A 50 -18.28 -1.33 0.73
CA ARG A 50 -19.06 -0.09 0.62
C ARG A 50 -18.67 0.91 1.71
N LYS A 51 -18.57 0.44 2.95
CA LYS A 51 -18.22 1.28 4.09
C LYS A 51 -16.80 1.82 4.01
N LEU A 52 -15.82 0.98 3.67
CA LEU A 52 -14.43 1.42 3.51
C LEU A 52 -14.29 2.39 2.33
N SER A 53 -15.00 2.15 1.23
CA SER A 53 -14.99 3.02 0.06
C SER A 53 -15.60 4.40 0.34
N SER A 54 -16.53 4.52 1.29
CA SER A 54 -17.10 5.83 1.65
C SER A 54 -16.14 6.72 2.45
N PHE A 55 -15.02 6.20 2.95
CA PHE A 55 -13.95 6.97 3.59
C PHE A 55 -12.89 7.48 2.60
N ALA A 56 -13.16 7.52 1.30
CA ALA A 56 -12.17 8.02 0.33
C ALA A 56 -11.95 9.54 0.49
N PRO A 57 -10.70 10.04 0.42
CA PRO A 57 -9.44 9.31 0.24
C PRO A 57 -8.86 8.76 1.57
N ARG A 58 -8.40 7.51 1.57
CA ARG A 58 -7.78 6.85 2.76
C ARG A 58 -6.26 6.93 2.76
N ILE A 59 -5.70 8.10 2.47
CA ILE A 59 -4.24 8.33 2.43
C ILE A 59 -3.72 8.44 3.87
N SER A 60 -2.58 7.84 4.18
CA SER A 60 -1.95 7.97 5.50
C SER A 60 -1.78 9.45 5.87
N GLY A 61 -2.05 9.80 7.13
CA GLY A 61 -2.03 11.19 7.61
C GLY A 61 -3.32 11.99 7.35
N TYR A 62 -4.25 11.48 6.54
CA TYR A 62 -5.56 12.10 6.35
C TYR A 62 -6.58 11.59 7.39
N PRO A 63 -7.53 12.42 7.84
CA PRO A 63 -8.54 12.01 8.83
C PRO A 63 -9.31 10.75 8.44
N GLN A 64 -9.61 10.57 7.15
CA GLN A 64 -10.39 9.43 6.67
C GLN A 64 -9.63 8.09 6.76
N CYS A 65 -8.29 8.11 6.80
CA CYS A 65 -7.49 6.92 7.09
C CYS A 65 -7.70 6.47 8.54
N GLU A 66 -7.74 7.42 9.47
CA GLU A 66 -8.03 7.17 10.89
C GLU A 66 -9.47 6.67 11.09
N GLU A 67 -10.44 7.24 10.39
CA GLU A 67 -11.83 6.76 10.39
C GLU A 67 -11.94 5.31 9.91
N ALA A 68 -11.20 4.95 8.85
CA ALA A 68 -11.15 3.59 8.35
C ALA A 68 -10.49 2.63 9.35
N ALA A 69 -9.40 3.04 10.02
CA ALA A 69 -8.75 2.26 11.06
C ALA A 69 -9.69 2.02 12.25
N LYS A 70 -10.40 3.05 12.71
CA LYS A 70 -11.42 2.94 13.77
C LYS A 70 -12.57 2.02 13.38
N TYR A 71 -13.02 2.07 12.12
CA TYR A 71 -14.02 1.15 11.61
C TYR A 71 -13.55 -0.30 11.68
N ILE A 72 -12.35 -0.60 11.18
CA ILE A 72 -11.79 -1.96 11.21
C ILE A 72 -11.64 -2.44 12.65
N ALA A 73 -11.10 -1.59 13.54
CA ALA A 73 -10.95 -1.93 14.95
C ALA A 73 -12.30 -2.24 15.60
N GLY A 74 -13.32 -1.41 15.36
CA GLY A 74 -14.68 -1.65 15.86
C GLY A 74 -15.29 -2.95 15.35
N VAL A 75 -15.11 -3.28 14.06
CA VAL A 75 -15.55 -4.55 13.48
C VAL A 75 -14.87 -5.73 14.15
N LEU A 76 -13.54 -5.71 14.28
CA LEU A 76 -12.79 -6.79 14.93
C LEU A 76 -13.16 -6.94 16.41
N SER A 77 -13.30 -5.84 17.15
CA SER A 77 -13.77 -5.89 18.53
C SER A 77 -15.17 -6.46 18.65
N SER A 78 -16.07 -6.19 17.69
CA SER A 78 -17.43 -6.74 17.67
C SER A 78 -17.46 -8.27 17.52
N TYR A 79 -16.38 -8.86 17.00
CA TYR A 79 -16.20 -10.31 16.89
C TYR A 79 -15.55 -10.93 18.14
N GLY A 80 -15.25 -10.12 19.16
CA GLY A 80 -14.66 -10.56 20.42
C GLY A 80 -13.12 -10.57 20.43
N TYR A 81 -12.47 -10.00 19.41
CA TYR A 81 -11.01 -9.87 19.42
C TYR A 81 -10.56 -8.74 20.36
N ASN A 82 -9.42 -8.94 21.02
CA ASN A 82 -8.70 -7.86 21.68
C ASN A 82 -7.91 -7.07 20.63
N VAL A 83 -8.31 -5.83 20.38
CA VAL A 83 -7.75 -5.00 19.30
C VAL A 83 -6.94 -3.86 19.90
N THR A 84 -5.77 -3.59 19.32
CA THR A 84 -4.93 -2.43 19.67
C THR A 84 -4.68 -1.63 18.40
N LEU A 85 -4.81 -0.30 18.50
CA LEU A 85 -4.36 0.62 17.46
C LEU A 85 -2.94 1.05 17.81
N GLU A 86 -2.01 0.84 16.89
CA GLU A 86 -0.62 1.25 17.02
C GLU A 86 -0.40 2.52 16.19
N GLU A 87 0.01 3.59 16.87
CA GLU A 87 0.31 4.87 16.23
C GLU A 87 1.77 4.91 15.78
N PHE A 88 1.99 5.44 14.57
CA PHE A 88 3.32 5.63 14.03
C PHE A 88 3.39 6.94 13.24
N ASN A 89 4.58 7.52 13.20
CA ASN A 89 4.84 8.73 12.43
C ASN A 89 5.40 8.36 11.05
N VAL A 90 4.84 8.98 10.02
CA VAL A 90 5.30 8.84 8.63
C VAL A 90 5.24 10.19 7.94
N THR A 91 6.24 10.48 7.11
CA THR A 91 6.21 11.68 6.25
C THR A 91 5.42 11.34 5.00
N VAL A 92 4.39 12.13 4.72
CA VAL A 92 3.49 11.95 3.57
C VAL A 92 3.25 13.28 2.86
N PRO A 93 3.08 13.28 1.54
CA PRO A 93 2.56 14.45 0.84
C PRO A 93 1.11 14.71 1.29
N TYR A 94 0.80 15.94 1.68
CA TYR A 94 -0.52 16.35 2.14
C TYR A 94 -1.05 17.49 1.26
N GLU A 95 -2.05 17.19 0.44
CA GLU A 95 -2.79 18.17 -0.35
C GLU A 95 -3.76 18.94 0.55
N GLN A 96 -3.50 20.24 0.71
CA GLN A 96 -4.39 21.14 1.44
C GLN A 96 -5.52 21.67 0.55
N HIS A 97 -5.18 22.08 -0.67
CA HIS A 97 -6.11 22.71 -1.60
C HIS A 97 -5.53 22.71 -3.02
N SER A 98 -6.37 22.37 -4.00
CA SER A 98 -6.10 22.51 -5.43
C SER A 98 -7.41 22.85 -6.15
N GLU A 99 -7.38 23.88 -6.98
CA GLU A 99 -8.53 24.26 -7.79
C GLU A 99 -8.11 24.72 -9.19
N LEU A 100 -9.04 24.60 -10.12
CA LEU A 100 -8.94 25.14 -11.47
C LEU A 100 -10.03 26.19 -11.65
N VAL A 101 -9.64 27.39 -12.06
CA VAL A 101 -10.57 28.47 -12.39
C VAL A 101 -10.58 28.67 -13.90
N LEU A 102 -11.71 28.38 -14.54
CA LEU A 102 -11.92 28.55 -15.97
C LEU A 102 -12.64 29.87 -16.24
N TYR A 103 -11.93 30.81 -16.85
CA TYR A 103 -12.51 32.07 -17.31
C TYR A 103 -13.08 31.92 -18.71
N THR A 104 -14.38 32.18 -18.85
CA THR A 104 -15.12 32.07 -20.11
C THR A 104 -15.87 33.37 -20.41
N GLN A 105 -16.44 33.50 -21.61
CA GLN A 105 -17.26 34.66 -22.00
C GLN A 105 -18.51 34.84 -21.10
N ILE A 106 -18.95 33.79 -20.41
CA ILE A 106 -20.12 33.81 -19.53
C ILE A 106 -19.75 33.95 -18.04
N GLY A 107 -18.45 33.99 -17.71
CA GLY A 107 -17.95 34.17 -16.34
C GLY A 107 -16.88 33.15 -15.93
N ALA A 108 -16.54 33.14 -14.64
CA ALA A 108 -15.58 32.22 -14.04
C ALA A 108 -16.27 30.97 -13.49
N GLN A 109 -15.73 29.79 -13.82
CA GLN A 109 -16.15 28.51 -13.27
C GLN A 109 -15.02 27.91 -12.43
N VAL A 110 -15.29 27.67 -11.15
CA VAL A 110 -14.34 27.00 -10.24
C VAL A 110 -14.63 25.51 -10.22
N THR A 111 -13.61 24.68 -10.42
CA THR A 111 -13.67 23.22 -10.31
C THR A 111 -12.57 22.74 -9.39
N LYS A 112 -12.90 21.81 -8.49
CA LYS A 112 -11.91 21.16 -7.64
C LYS A 112 -10.91 20.40 -8.51
N ALA A 113 -9.62 20.71 -8.34
CA ALA A 113 -8.53 19.94 -8.91
C ALA A 113 -8.01 18.94 -7.85
N TYR A 114 -7.21 17.99 -8.32
CA TYR A 114 -6.53 17.04 -7.44
C TYR A 114 -5.06 17.03 -7.83
N ALA A 115 -4.19 17.28 -6.86
CA ALA A 115 -2.77 17.12 -7.07
C ALA A 115 -2.45 15.68 -7.49
N LEU A 116 -1.54 15.54 -8.45
CA LEU A 116 -1.03 14.22 -8.80
C LEU A 116 -0.25 13.66 -7.62
N LEU A 117 -0.46 12.38 -7.31
CA LEU A 117 0.33 11.72 -6.29
C LEU A 117 1.79 11.71 -6.77
N PRO A 118 2.73 12.26 -6.00
CA PRO A 118 4.11 12.33 -6.43
C PRO A 118 4.74 10.94 -6.44
N ASN A 119 5.69 10.73 -7.34
CA ASN A 119 6.44 9.47 -7.39
C ASN A 119 7.35 9.27 -6.15
N THR A 120 7.50 10.28 -5.27
CA THR A 120 8.18 10.24 -3.96
C THR A 120 7.72 11.40 -3.05
N ILE A 121 8.62 12.23 -2.51
CA ILE A 121 8.34 13.31 -1.54
C ILE A 121 8.22 14.67 -2.25
N GLU A 122 8.42 14.71 -3.57
CA GLU A 122 8.34 15.93 -4.36
C GLU A 122 6.88 16.34 -4.58
N THR A 123 6.34 17.17 -3.70
CA THR A 123 4.97 17.69 -3.84
C THR A 123 4.87 18.58 -5.09
N SER A 124 3.88 18.31 -5.95
CA SER A 124 3.54 19.18 -7.07
C SER A 124 2.89 20.47 -6.55
N TYR A 125 3.70 21.46 -6.21
CA TYR A 125 3.26 22.78 -5.75
C TYR A 125 3.56 23.84 -6.79
N THR A 126 2.57 24.69 -7.07
CA THR A 126 2.72 25.92 -7.83
C THR A 126 1.87 26.99 -7.16
N ASP A 127 2.36 28.22 -7.15
CA ASP A 127 1.59 29.35 -6.64
C ASP A 127 0.86 30.03 -7.81
N GLY A 128 -0.47 29.97 -7.81
CA GLY A 128 -1.35 30.77 -8.68
C GLY A 128 -0.94 30.90 -10.14
N LEU A 129 -0.77 29.78 -10.85
CA LEU A 129 -0.41 29.80 -12.28
C LEU A 129 -1.65 30.06 -13.16
N GLU A 130 -1.60 31.11 -13.96
CA GLU A 130 -2.63 31.46 -14.93
C GLU A 130 -2.09 31.42 -16.37
N GLY A 131 -2.93 31.04 -17.34
CA GLY A 131 -2.53 30.97 -18.74
C GLY A 131 -3.67 30.60 -19.69
N GLU A 132 -3.39 30.72 -20.99
CA GLU A 132 -4.31 30.26 -22.03
C GLU A 132 -4.35 28.73 -22.08
N VAL A 133 -5.57 28.17 -22.11
CA VAL A 133 -5.77 26.73 -22.24
C VAL A 133 -5.79 26.36 -23.72
N ILE A 134 -4.78 25.61 -24.16
CA ILE A 134 -4.66 25.13 -25.54
C ILE A 134 -4.96 23.62 -25.56
N TYR A 135 -5.95 23.20 -26.34
CA TYR A 135 -6.20 21.79 -26.59
C TYR A 135 -5.13 21.21 -27.52
N VAL A 136 -4.44 20.17 -27.05
CA VAL A 136 -3.41 19.45 -27.83
C VAL A 136 -3.92 18.04 -28.11
N GLU A 137 -4.12 17.72 -29.39
CA GLU A 137 -4.50 16.38 -29.82
C GLU A 137 -3.29 15.43 -29.77
N THR A 138 -3.43 14.29 -29.10
CA THR A 138 -2.44 13.20 -29.15
C THR A 138 -2.77 12.28 -30.33
N LYS A 139 -1.78 12.05 -31.20
CA LYS A 139 -1.86 11.11 -32.34
C LYS A 139 -1.90 9.65 -31.90
#